data_AF-A0A3M1DL78-F1
#
_entry.id   AF-A0A3M1DL78-F1
#
_cell.length_a   1.000
_cell.length_b   1.000
_cell.length_c   1.000
_cell.angle_alpha   90.00
_cell.angle_beta   90.00
_cell.angle_gamma   90.00
#
_symmetry.space_group_name_H-M   'P 1'
#
loop_
_entity.id
_entity.type
_entity.pdbx_description
1 polymer ?
#
loop_
_entity_poly.entity_id
_entity_poly.type
_entity_poly.pdbx_seq_one_letter_code
_entity_poly.pdbx_strand_id
1 'polypeptide(L)' 'MREEAQLRAELAGPERILPGSVALYTVTLENAGLITAENVLATATLPYPLLFLSHTAPYPSSQ' A
#
# COMPACT_ATOMS: atom_id res chain seq x y z
N MET A 1 25.22 14.74 -5.95
CA MET A 1 23.82 14.39 -5.65
C MET A 1 23.67 12.90 -5.92
N ARG A 2 22.96 12.14 -5.09
CA ARG A 2 22.74 10.70 -5.37
C ARG A 2 21.50 10.57 -6.24
N GLU A 3 21.68 10.13 -7.48
CA GLU A 3 20.62 9.75 -8.40
C GLU A 3 20.17 8.33 -8.06
N GLU A 4 19.22 8.23 -7.14
CA GLU A 4 18.69 6.94 -6.65
C GLU A 4 17.15 7.02 -6.64
N ALA A 5 16.48 5.89 -6.86
CA ALA A 5 15.05 5.78 -6.60
C ALA A 5 14.80 5.87 -5.09
N GLN A 6 13.76 6.57 -4.67
CA GLN A 6 13.42 6.75 -3.26
C GLN A 6 11.95 6.42 -3.04
N LEU A 7 11.69 5.15 -2.76
CA LEU A 7 10.35 4.66 -2.49
C LEU A 7 9.93 4.97 -1.06
N ARG A 8 8.72 5.49 -0.91
CA ARG A 8 8.02 5.70 0.35
C ARG A 8 6.66 5.05 0.26
N ALA A 9 6.26 4.39 1.33
CA ALA A 9 4.96 3.75 1.43
C ALA A 9 4.27 4.20 2.72
N GLU A 10 2.99 4.51 2.60
CA GLU A 10 2.12 4.83 3.72
C GLU A 10 0.88 3.95 3.66
N LEU A 11 0.44 3.48 4.83
CA LEU A 11 -0.79 2.73 4.99
C LEU A 11 -1.74 3.53 5.87
N ALA A 12 -2.88 3.93 5.30
CA ALA A 12 -3.94 4.60 6.02
C ALA A 12 -5.17 3.70 6.10
N GLY A 13 -5.86 3.75 7.24
CA GLY A 13 -7.09 3.01 7.47
C GLY A 13 -7.95 3.69 8.53
N PRO A 14 -9.14 3.16 8.80
CA PRO A 14 -10.03 3.70 9.82
C PRO A 14 -9.44 3.53 11.23
N GLU A 15 -9.63 4.53 12.09
CA GLU A 15 -9.19 4.49 13.50
C GLU A 15 -9.96 3.44 14.33
N ARG A 16 -11.21 3.15 13.94
CA ARG A 16 -12.07 2.16 14.59
C ARG A 16 -12.82 1.36 13.55
N ILE A 17 -12.92 0.05 13.81
CA ILE A 17 -13.63 -0.90 12.97
C ILE A 17 -14.64 -1.63 13.87
N LEU A 18 -15.90 -1.67 13.45
CA LEU A 18 -16.93 -2.43 14.14
C LEU A 18 -16.88 -3.89 13.68
N PRO A 19 -17.09 -4.86 14.59
CA PRO A 19 -17.15 -6.27 14.22
C PRO A 19 -18.15 -6.53 13.09
N GLY A 20 -17.78 -7.38 12.12
CA GLY A 20 -18.60 -7.72 10.96
C GLY A 20 -18.69 -6.64 9.87
N SER A 21 -18.06 -5.47 10.07
CA SER A 21 -18.00 -4.41 9.06
C SER A 21 -16.78 -4.57 8.15
N VAL A 22 -16.88 -4.04 6.93
CA VAL A 22 -15.74 -3.94 6.00
C VAL A 22 -14.92 -2.70 6.33
N ALA A 23 -13.61 -2.87 6.45
CA ALA A 23 -12.66 -1.77 6.60
C ALA A 23 -11.94 -1.52 5.28
N LEU A 24 -11.87 -0.25 4.86
CA LEU A 24 -11.12 0.16 3.69
C LEU A 24 -9.74 0.68 4.12
N TYR A 25 -8.69 0.09 3.56
CA TYR A 25 -7.32 0.56 3.73
C TYR A 25 -6.80 1.12 2.41
N THR A 26 -6.02 2.18 2.50
CA THR A 26 -5.38 2.84 1.36
C THR A 26 -3.87 2.77 1.54
N VAL A 27 -3.20 2.18 0.54
CA VAL A 27 -1.74 2.18 0.43
C VAL A 27 -1.34 3.28 -0.54
N THR A 28 -0.56 4.23 -0.06
CA THR A 28 0.05 5.27 -0.89
C THR A 28 1.51 4.87 -1.12
N LEU A 29 1.92 4.77 -2.38
CA LEU A 29 3.30 4.50 -2.78
C LEU A 29 3.81 5.66 -3.63
N GLU A 30 4.93 6.25 -3.22
CA GLU A 30 5.55 7.39 -3.88
C GLU A 30 7.03 7.12 -4.15
N ASN A 31 7.51 7.50 -5.33
CA ASN A 31 8.94 7.61 -5.61
C ASN A 31 9.35 9.08 -5.60
N ALA A 32 9.94 9.54 -4.51
CA ALA A 32 10.42 10.92 -4.35
C ALA A 32 11.81 11.15 -4.98
N GLY A 33 12.40 10.11 -5.56
CA GLY A 33 13.70 10.16 -6.24
C GLY A 33 13.59 10.62 -7.70
N LEU A 34 14.74 10.92 -8.29
CA LEU A 34 14.83 11.34 -9.70
C LEU A 34 14.94 10.15 -10.68
N ILE A 35 15.16 8.94 -10.16
CA ILE A 35 15.31 7.72 -10.94
C ILE A 35 14.07 6.86 -10.78
N THR A 36 13.56 6.30 -11.89
CA THR A 36 12.43 5.36 -11.91
C THR A 36 12.72 4.13 -11.07
N ALA A 37 11.77 3.74 -10.22
CA ALA A 37 11.83 2.49 -9.48
C ALA A 37 11.26 1.34 -10.34
N GLU A 38 12.07 0.32 -10.61
CA GLU A 38 11.68 -0.86 -11.39
C GLU A 38 11.47 -2.07 -10.47
N ASN A 39 10.63 -3.03 -10.90
CA ASN A 39 10.35 -4.28 -10.18
C ASN A 39 9.90 -4.08 -8.72
N VAL A 40 9.07 -3.05 -8.49
CA VAL A 40 8.63 -2.69 -7.13
C VAL A 40 7.65 -3.73 -6.59
N LEU A 41 7.95 -4.25 -5.40
CA LEU A 41 7.06 -5.12 -4.63
C LEU A 41 6.56 -4.36 -3.39
N ALA A 42 5.25 -4.15 -3.30
CA ALA A 42 4.60 -3.54 -2.15
C ALA A 42 3.84 -4.60 -1.35
N THR A 43 4.07 -4.66 -0.03
CA THR A 43 3.42 -5.61 0.88
C THR A 43 2.64 -4.83 1.94
N ALA A 44 1.36 -5.15 2.09
CA ALA A 44 0.51 -4.62 3.16
C ALA A 44 0.07 -5.75 4.08
N THR A 45 0.41 -5.65 5.38
CA THR A 45 -0.01 -6.63 6.39
C THR A 45 -1.19 -6.08 7.16
N LEU A 46 -2.34 -6.75 7.07
CA LEU A 46 -3.54 -6.36 7.82
C LEU A 46 -3.44 -6.88 9.26
N PRO A 47 -3.86 -6.09 10.26
CA PRO A 47 -3.93 -6.56 11.64
C PRO A 47 -5.01 -7.63 11.78
N TYR A 48 -4.73 -8.66 12.60
CA TYR A 48 -5.76 -9.57 13.08
C TYR A 48 -6.83 -8.78 13.87
N PRO A 49 -8.14 -9.06 13.71
CA PRO A 49 -8.77 -10.21 13.06
C PRO A 49 -9.28 -9.97 11.63
N LEU A 50 -8.71 -9.00 10.90
CA LEU A 50 -9.20 -8.66 9.56
C LEU A 50 -8.92 -9.78 8.55
N LEU A 51 -9.89 -10.00 7.66
CA LEU A 51 -9.75 -10.85 6.49
C LEU A 51 -9.58 -9.97 5.25
N PHE A 52 -8.64 -10.33 4.39
CA PHE A 52 -8.50 -9.68 3.09
C PHE A 52 -9.68 -10.08 2.19
N LEU A 53 -10.34 -9.08 1.59
CA LEU A 53 -11.46 -9.29 0.67
C LEU A 53 -11.06 -8.96 -0.77
N SER A 54 -10.58 -7.75 -1.00
CA SER A 54 -10.16 -7.29 -2.32
C SER A 54 -9.25 -6.07 -2.19
N HIS A 55 -8.56 -5.75 -3.30
CA HIS A 55 -7.91 -4.46 -3.49
C HIS A 55 -8.20 -3.95 -4.90
N THR A 56 -8.00 -2.66 -5.11
CA THR A 56 -7.91 -2.05 -6.44
C THR A 56 -6.64 -1.23 -6.49
N ALA A 57 -6.02 -1.15 -7.66
CA ALA A 57 -4.84 -0.34 -7.89
C ALA A 57 -4.97 0.36 -9.25
N PRO A 58 -4.52 1.62 -9.38
CA PRO A 58 -4.49 2.32 -10.66
C PRO A 58 -3.41 1.76 -11.61
N TYR A 59 -2.51 0.92 -11.10
CA TYR A 59 -1.46 0.25 -11.85
C TYR A 59 -1.67 -1.27 -11.83
N PRO A 60 -1.23 -2.01 -12.87
CA PRO A 60 -1.28 -3.46 -12.87
C PRO A 60 -0.52 -4.01 -11.66
N SER A 61 -1.21 -4.83 -10.86
CA SER A 61 -0.64 -5.54 -9.72
C SER A 61 -0.82 -7.04 -9.91
N SER A 62 0.25 -7.80 -9.72
CA SER A 62 0.14 -9.26 -9.56
C SER A 62 -0.09 -9.54 -8.07
N GLN A 63 -1.21 -10.18 -7.76
CA GLN A 63 -1.53 -10.64 -6.41
C GLN A 63 -0.84 -11.97 -6.11
#